data_AF-A0A367Y7Z1-F1
#
_entry.id   AF-A0A367Y7Z1-F1
#
_cell.length_a   1.000
_cell.length_b   1.000
_cell.length_c   1.000
_cell.angle_alpha   90.00
_cell.angle_beta   90.00
_cell.angle_gamma   90.00
#
_symmetry.space_group_name_H-M   'P 1'
#
loop_
_entity.id
_entity.type
_entity.pdbx_description
1 polymer ?
#
loop_
_entity_poly.entity_id
_entity_poly.type
_entity_poly.pdbx_seq_one_letter_code
_entity_poly.pdbx_strand_id
1 'polypeptide(L)'
;MARKIAAPSSRTRRRRRAANTREWLGGIQLSGFAAILLGLVVFGALVLVPTVSSYVDMRQQIAQAQQGVELTNDEIAQLELERDQWRDPAFIQSEARERLFYMNPGEIVYLIQDDLPVSDDEEPSVVAPEASETESDWMGSMLRSVVGAGLAEQATPATK
;
A
#
# COMPACT_ATOMS: atom_id res chain seq x y z
N MET A 1 -41.25 -81.10 53.62
CA MET A 1 -39.91 -80.50 53.79
C MET A 1 -39.53 -79.79 52.50
N ALA A 2 -39.03 -78.54 52.60
CA ALA A 2 -38.20 -77.79 51.64
C ALA A 2 -38.79 -77.48 50.24
N ARG A 3 -38.61 -76.33 49.58
CA ARG A 3 -38.06 -74.98 49.84
C ARG A 3 -38.34 -74.21 48.52
N LYS A 4 -39.09 -73.10 48.52
CA LYS A 4 -38.65 -71.72 48.18
C LYS A 4 -37.41 -71.71 47.22
N ILE A 5 -37.39 -71.03 46.06
CA ILE A 5 -37.13 -69.59 45.91
C ILE A 5 -37.10 -69.23 44.39
N ALA A 6 -37.76 -68.12 44.07
CA ALA A 6 -37.54 -67.08 43.05
C ALA A 6 -36.63 -67.28 41.82
N ALA A 7 -37.14 -66.76 40.69
CA ALA A 7 -36.38 -66.34 39.52
C ALA A 7 -35.35 -65.23 39.85
N PRO A 8 -34.37 -65.02 38.95
CA PRO A 8 -34.04 -63.65 38.58
C PRO A 8 -34.00 -63.41 37.06
N SER A 9 -34.69 -62.34 36.67
CA SER A 9 -34.59 -61.70 35.36
C SER A 9 -33.18 -61.15 35.11
N SER A 10 -32.56 -61.49 33.98
CA SER A 10 -31.32 -60.87 33.51
C SER A 10 -31.61 -59.53 32.83
N ARG A 11 -31.66 -58.44 33.60
CA ARG A 11 -31.56 -57.08 33.04
C ARG A 11 -30.09 -56.73 32.84
N THR A 12 -29.64 -56.82 31.59
CA THR A 12 -28.31 -56.36 31.18
C THR A 12 -28.23 -54.85 31.32
N ARG A 13 -27.70 -54.40 32.46
CA ARG A 13 -27.45 -52.99 32.78
C ARG A 13 -26.29 -52.50 31.92
N ARG A 14 -26.61 -51.80 30.83
CA ARG A 14 -25.67 -51.04 29.99
C ARG A 14 -24.96 -50.00 30.87
N ARG A 15 -23.77 -50.34 31.39
CA ARG A 15 -22.89 -49.40 32.08
C ARG A 15 -22.48 -48.32 31.09
N ARG A 16 -23.05 -47.12 31.23
CA ARG A 16 -22.47 -45.90 30.66
C ARG A 16 -21.13 -45.68 31.37
N ARG A 17 -20.02 -45.88 30.65
CA ARG A 17 -18.71 -45.39 31.07
C ARG A 17 -18.80 -43.87 31.02
N ALA A 18 -18.99 -43.24 32.17
CA ALA A 18 -18.65 -41.83 32.33
C ALA A 18 -17.13 -41.74 32.13
N ALA A 19 -16.70 -41.00 31.12
CA ALA A 19 -15.29 -40.71 30.92
C ALA A 19 -14.82 -39.90 32.14
N ASN A 20 -13.96 -40.49 32.95
CA ASN A 20 -13.33 -39.87 34.10
C ASN A 20 -12.35 -38.79 33.60
N THR A 21 -12.87 -37.58 33.37
CA THR A 21 -12.06 -36.41 32.98
C THR A 21 -11.04 -36.01 34.05
N ARG A 22 -11.28 -36.39 35.32
CA ARG A 22 -10.36 -36.17 36.43
C ARG A 22 -9.14 -37.10 36.43
N GLU A 23 -9.22 -38.25 35.77
CA GLU A 23 -8.09 -39.20 35.66
C GLU A 23 -7.16 -38.79 34.50
N TRP A 24 -7.69 -38.13 33.46
CA TRP A 24 -6.90 -37.46 32.42
C TRP A 24 -6.10 -36.26 32.97
N LEU A 25 -6.63 -35.59 33.99
CA LEU A 25 -5.95 -34.45 34.64
C LEU A 25 -4.91 -34.87 35.71
N GLY A 26 -4.95 -36.13 36.18
CA GLY A 26 -4.00 -36.65 37.18
C GLY A 26 -2.66 -37.15 36.60
N GLY A 27 -2.54 -37.18 35.27
CA GLY A 27 -1.36 -37.66 34.53
C GLY A 27 -0.27 -36.60 34.30
N ILE A 28 -0.31 -35.47 35.00
CA ILE A 28 0.78 -34.46 35.01
C ILE A 28 1.93 -34.92 35.96
N GLN A 29 2.00 -36.21 36.26
CA GLN A 29 3.12 -36.79 36.98
C GLN A 29 4.29 -36.95 36.01
N LEU A 30 5.03 -35.85 35.78
CA LEU A 30 6.38 -35.74 35.18
C LEU A 30 6.85 -36.94 34.32
N SER A 31 5.99 -37.38 33.41
CA SER A 31 6.29 -38.49 32.52
C SER A 31 7.02 -37.90 31.33
N GLY A 32 8.18 -38.45 30.97
CA GLY A 32 8.94 -38.00 29.79
C GLY A 32 8.06 -37.94 28.54
N PHE A 33 7.03 -38.77 28.45
CA PHE A 33 6.04 -38.73 27.39
C PHE A 33 5.17 -37.45 27.39
N ALA A 34 4.72 -36.99 28.55
CA ALA A 34 3.98 -35.73 28.67
C ALA A 34 4.86 -34.52 28.31
N ALA A 35 6.14 -34.56 28.70
CA ALA A 35 7.12 -33.55 28.30
C ALA A 35 7.37 -33.55 26.78
N ILE A 36 7.47 -34.72 26.16
CA ILE A 36 7.61 -34.86 24.69
C ILE A 36 6.37 -34.33 23.97
N LEU A 37 5.16 -34.68 24.43
CA LEU A 37 3.91 -34.19 23.83
C LEU A 37 3.80 -32.67 23.93
N LEU A 38 4.08 -32.10 25.10
CA LEU A 38 4.08 -30.66 25.30
C LEU A 38 5.15 -29.98 24.43
N GLY A 39 6.34 -30.57 24.35
CA GLY A 39 7.42 -30.11 23.46
C GLY A 39 7.01 -30.12 21.99
N LEU A 40 6.31 -31.16 21.53
CA LEU A 40 5.82 -31.26 20.14
C LEU A 40 4.76 -30.21 19.83
N VAL A 41 3.83 -29.95 20.76
CA VAL A 41 2.81 -28.90 20.60
C VAL A 41 3.47 -27.52 20.55
N VAL A 42 4.40 -27.23 21.45
CA VAL A 42 5.13 -25.96 21.48
C VAL A 42 5.98 -25.80 20.21
N PHE A 43 6.71 -26.83 19.80
CA PHE A 43 7.51 -26.81 18.57
C PHE A 43 6.63 -26.60 17.34
N GLY A 44 5.50 -27.31 17.24
CA GLY A 44 4.52 -27.12 16.18
C GLY A 44 3.97 -25.69 16.14
N ALA A 45 3.64 -25.11 17.29
CA ALA A 45 3.20 -23.71 17.37
C ALA A 45 4.30 -22.73 16.94
N LEU A 46 5.55 -22.93 17.39
CA LEU A 46 6.68 -22.08 17.03
C LEU A 46 6.99 -22.08 15.52
N VAL A 47 6.79 -23.21 14.84
CA VAL A 47 6.96 -23.30 13.38
C VAL A 47 5.79 -22.69 12.63
N LEU A 48 4.55 -22.85 13.13
CA LEU A 48 3.33 -22.46 12.43
C LEU A 48 3.04 -20.95 12.50
N VAL A 49 3.36 -20.30 13.62
CA VAL A 49 3.18 -18.85 13.82
C VAL A 49 3.87 -18.00 12.72
N PRO A 50 5.18 -18.19 12.42
CA PRO A 50 5.83 -17.41 11.37
C PRO A 50 5.28 -17.71 9.97
N THR A 51 4.71 -18.90 9.73
CA THR A 51 4.10 -19.25 8.42
C THR A 51 2.76 -18.56 8.20
N VAL A 52 1.97 -18.34 9.26
CA VAL A 52 0.70 -17.61 9.16
C VAL A 52 0.97 -16.11 8.95
N SER A 53 1.99 -15.56 9.62
CA SER A 53 2.41 -14.17 9.42
C SER A 53 2.83 -13.91 7.98
N SER A 54 3.71 -14.75 7.42
CA SER A 54 4.25 -14.55 6.07
C SER A 54 3.20 -14.65 4.97
N TYR A 55 2.13 -15.42 5.17
CA TYR A 55 1.03 -15.51 4.21
C TYR A 55 0.23 -14.20 4.11
N VAL A 56 0.04 -13.48 5.22
CA VAL A 56 -0.62 -12.16 5.23
C VAL A 56 0.28 -11.12 4.58
N ASP A 57 1.59 -11.16 4.85
CA ASP A 57 2.57 -10.27 4.24
C ASP A 57 2.64 -10.43 2.71
N MET A 58 2.54 -11.65 2.19
CA MET A 58 2.50 -11.91 0.75
C MET A 58 1.26 -11.29 0.08
N ARG A 59 0.10 -11.30 0.74
CA ARG A 59 -1.12 -10.68 0.20
C ARG A 59 -0.99 -9.17 0.10
N GLN A 60 -0.37 -8.54 1.11
CA GLN A 60 -0.13 -7.11 1.12
C GLN A 60 0.88 -6.69 0.04
N GLN A 61 1.97 -7.44 -0.13
CA GLN A 61 2.95 -7.21 -1.19
C GLN A 61 2.31 -7.29 -2.59
N ILE A 62 1.42 -8.26 -2.82
CA ILE A 62 0.68 -8.36 -4.09
C ILE A 62 -0.23 -7.15 -4.29
N ALA A 63 -0.98 -6.73 -3.26
CA ALA A 63 -1.87 -5.59 -3.36
C ALA A 63 -1.11 -4.27 -3.62
N GLN A 64 0.02 -4.06 -2.95
CA GLN A 64 0.88 -2.89 -3.16
C GLN A 64 1.54 -2.90 -4.54
N ALA A 65 2.06 -4.06 -4.98
CA ALA A 65 2.66 -4.19 -6.31
C ALA A 65 1.61 -3.94 -7.42
N GLN A 66 0.38 -4.43 -7.25
CA GLN A 66 -0.71 -4.17 -8.19
C GLN A 66 -1.07 -2.68 -8.27
N GLN A 67 -1.19 -2.00 -7.11
CA GLN A 67 -1.41 -0.55 -7.07
C GLN A 67 -0.28 0.22 -7.75
N GLY A 68 0.98 -0.18 -7.55
CA GLY A 68 2.12 0.45 -8.22
C GLY A 68 2.12 0.26 -9.75
N VAL A 69 1.65 -0.89 -10.24
CA VAL A 69 1.51 -1.17 -11.67
C VAL A 69 0.40 -0.32 -12.29
N GLU A 70 -0.75 -0.17 -11.63
CA GLU A 70 -1.85 0.68 -12.12
C GLU A 70 -1.42 2.14 -12.23
N LEU A 71 -0.78 2.70 -11.20
CA LEU A 71 -0.27 4.07 -11.23
C LEU A 71 0.74 4.29 -12.37
N THR A 72 1.68 3.36 -12.54
CA THR A 72 2.69 3.45 -13.61
C THR A 72 2.04 3.41 -15.00
N ASN A 73 0.98 2.61 -15.18
CA ASN A 73 0.29 2.50 -16.47
C ASN A 73 -0.47 3.79 -16.82
N ASP A 74 -1.13 4.42 -15.84
CA ASP A 74 -1.83 5.69 -16.05
C ASP A 74 -0.85 6.82 -16.40
N GLU A 75 0.32 6.86 -15.74
CA GLU A 75 1.40 7.79 -16.06
C GLU A 75 1.94 7.57 -17.47
N ILE A 76 2.19 6.30 -17.86
CA ILE A 76 2.62 5.96 -19.21
C ILE A 76 1.57 6.44 -20.23
N ALA A 77 0.29 6.14 -20.00
CA ALA A 77 -0.78 6.54 -20.92
C ALA A 77 -0.86 8.06 -21.11
N GLN A 78 -0.69 8.84 -20.03
CA GLN A 78 -0.64 10.30 -20.09
C GLN A 78 0.59 10.79 -20.88
N LEU A 79 1.76 10.23 -20.59
CA LEU A 79 3.00 10.59 -21.28
C LEU A 79 2.97 10.23 -22.77
N GLU A 80 2.33 9.12 -23.14
CA GLU A 80 2.13 8.73 -24.54
C GLU A 80 1.20 9.70 -25.27
N LEU A 81 0.10 10.09 -24.63
CA LEU A 81 -0.85 11.06 -25.17
C LEU A 81 -0.22 12.44 -25.33
N GLU A 82 0.56 12.89 -24.36
CA GLU A 82 1.33 14.12 -24.45
C GLU A 82 2.35 14.01 -25.60
N ARG A 83 3.16 12.95 -25.64
CA ARG A 83 4.13 12.73 -26.72
C ARG A 83 3.49 12.74 -28.10
N ASP A 84 2.31 12.16 -28.26
CA ASP A 84 1.61 12.18 -29.54
C ASP A 84 1.09 13.58 -29.91
N GLN A 85 0.70 14.43 -28.95
CA GLN A 85 0.42 15.85 -29.20
C GLN A 85 1.66 16.61 -29.65
N TRP A 86 2.80 16.42 -28.97
CA TRP A 86 4.07 17.05 -29.35
C TRP A 86 4.60 16.60 -30.73
N ARG A 87 4.09 15.50 -31.30
CA ARG A 87 4.45 15.06 -32.66
C ARG A 87 3.73 15.85 -33.75
N ASP A 88 2.66 16.57 -33.42
CA ASP A 88 1.96 17.43 -34.36
C ASP A 88 2.71 18.77 -34.52
N PRO A 89 3.22 19.10 -35.73
CA PRO A 89 3.87 20.37 -35.98
C PRO A 89 2.98 21.59 -35.70
N ALA A 90 1.66 21.46 -35.81
CA ALA A 90 0.73 22.55 -35.53
C ALA A 90 0.69 22.89 -34.03
N PHE A 91 0.72 21.87 -33.17
CA PHE A 91 0.76 22.02 -31.72
C PHE A 91 2.06 22.69 -31.25
N ILE A 92 3.21 22.29 -31.83
CA ILE A 92 4.49 22.94 -31.54
C ILE A 92 4.46 24.42 -31.95
N GLN A 93 3.89 24.73 -33.12
CA GLN A 93 3.81 26.11 -33.60
C GLN A 93 2.91 27.00 -32.73
N SER A 94 1.78 26.49 -32.24
CA SER A 94 0.92 27.25 -31.32
C SER A 94 1.60 27.49 -29.97
N GLU A 95 2.18 26.46 -29.36
CA GLU A 95 2.87 26.59 -28.07
C GLU A 95 4.11 27.49 -28.16
N ALA A 96 4.90 27.38 -29.24
CA ALA A 96 6.05 28.25 -29.47
C ALA A 96 5.64 29.72 -29.69
N ARG A 97 4.49 29.97 -30.31
CA ARG A 97 3.98 31.33 -30.50
C ARG A 97 3.44 31.91 -29.19
N GLU A 98 2.65 31.13 -28.45
CA GLU A 98 2.00 31.59 -27.21
C GLU A 98 3.01 31.84 -26.08
N ARG A 99 3.99 30.95 -25.91
CA ARG A 99 4.97 31.06 -24.80
C ARG A 99 6.27 31.75 -25.17
N LEU A 100 6.76 31.53 -26.39
CA LEU A 100 8.10 31.95 -26.80
C LEU A 100 8.08 33.06 -27.85
N PHE A 101 6.89 33.51 -28.29
CA PHE A 101 6.70 34.53 -29.32
C PHE A 101 7.47 34.22 -30.62
N TYR A 102 7.68 32.93 -30.91
CA TYR A 102 8.31 32.51 -32.16
C TYR A 102 7.35 32.73 -33.34
N MET A 103 7.93 33.13 -34.48
CA MET A 103 7.21 33.46 -35.70
C MET A 103 7.83 32.74 -36.90
N ASN A 104 7.01 32.50 -37.92
CA ASN A 104 7.51 31.93 -39.16
C ASN A 104 8.36 32.96 -39.93
N PRO A 105 9.43 32.53 -40.62
CA PRO A 105 10.24 33.46 -41.41
C PRO A 105 9.37 34.15 -42.48
N GLY A 106 9.26 35.48 -42.40
CA GLY A 106 8.43 36.31 -43.30
C GLY A 106 7.07 36.75 -42.74
N GLU A 107 6.72 36.36 -41.50
CA GLU A 107 5.51 36.83 -40.80
C GLU A 107 5.71 38.24 -40.22
N ILE A 108 4.77 39.17 -40.44
CA ILE A 108 4.85 40.56 -39.94
C ILE A 108 3.95 40.69 -38.70
N VAL A 109 4.55 40.98 -37.55
CA VAL A 109 3.82 41.18 -36.28
C VAL A 109 3.36 42.63 -36.16
N TYR A 110 2.07 42.83 -35.93
CA TYR A 110 1.51 44.15 -35.61
C TYR A 110 1.42 44.31 -34.10
N LEU A 111 2.25 45.18 -33.54
CA LEU A 111 2.12 45.65 -32.17
C LEU A 111 1.14 46.81 -32.18
N ILE A 112 -0.02 46.65 -31.55
CA ILE A 112 -0.98 47.73 -31.36
C ILE A 112 -0.48 48.52 -30.15
N GLN A 113 0.18 49.64 -30.42
CA GLN A 113 0.46 50.64 -29.41
C GLN A 113 -0.73 51.58 -29.36
N ASP A 114 -1.53 51.49 -28.31
CA ASP A 114 -2.64 52.40 -28.08
C ASP A 114 -2.05 53.78 -27.71
N ASP A 115 -2.08 54.72 -28.67
CA ASP A 115 -1.68 56.14 -28.49
C ASP A 115 -2.90 57.00 -28.12
N LEU A 116 -3.95 56.37 -27.56
CA LEU A 116 -5.05 57.12 -26.97
C LEU A 116 -4.58 57.68 -25.62
N PRO A 117 -4.91 58.94 -25.29
CA PRO A 117 -4.69 59.45 -23.95
C PRO A 117 -5.48 58.53 -22.99
N VAL A 118 -4.72 57.79 -22.18
CA VAL A 118 -5.25 56.96 -21.10
C VAL A 118 -6.10 57.87 -20.23
N SER A 119 -7.42 57.69 -20.25
CA SER A 119 -8.25 58.11 -19.14
C SER A 119 -7.76 57.32 -17.92
N ASP A 120 -7.38 58.04 -16.86
CA ASP A 120 -6.78 57.56 -15.60
C ASP A 120 -7.66 56.55 -14.81
N ASP A 121 -8.11 55.47 -15.44
CA ASP A 121 -8.84 54.39 -14.79
C ASP A 121 -8.21 53.07 -15.23
N GLU A 122 -7.56 52.42 -14.27
CA GLU A 122 -6.78 51.17 -14.36
C GLU A 122 -5.33 51.33 -14.87
N GLU A 123 -4.50 51.94 -14.01
CA GLU A 123 -3.14 51.42 -13.86
C GLU A 123 -3.24 49.91 -13.57
N PRO A 124 -2.62 49.02 -14.36
CA PRO A 124 -2.40 47.67 -13.89
C PRO A 124 -1.54 47.84 -12.64
N SER A 125 -2.11 47.56 -11.46
CA SER A 125 -1.35 47.56 -10.23
C SER A 125 -0.17 46.64 -10.47
N VAL A 126 1.02 47.22 -10.63
CA VAL A 126 2.26 46.49 -10.59
C VAL A 126 2.27 45.93 -9.18
N VAL A 127 1.83 44.68 -9.06
CA VAL A 127 1.88 43.95 -7.80
C VAL A 127 3.32 44.09 -7.36
N ALA A 128 3.52 44.80 -6.24
CA ALA A 128 4.84 45.04 -5.70
C ALA A 128 5.63 43.71 -5.76
N PRO A 129 6.89 43.70 -6.20
CA PRO A 129 7.71 42.51 -6.11
C PRO A 129 8.11 42.34 -4.64
N GLU A 130 7.14 42.04 -3.79
CA GLU A 130 7.34 41.10 -2.69
C GLU A 130 7.31 39.69 -3.32
N ALA A 131 7.96 39.52 -4.47
CA ALA A 131 8.52 38.25 -4.85
C ALA A 131 9.60 38.01 -3.80
N SER A 132 9.21 37.43 -2.67
CA SER A 132 10.13 36.65 -1.88
C SER A 132 10.79 35.71 -2.88
N GLU A 133 12.05 36.02 -3.22
CA GLU A 133 12.95 35.13 -3.93
C GLU A 133 12.96 33.86 -3.09
N THR A 134 12.03 32.95 -3.38
CA THR A 134 12.11 31.61 -2.85
C THR A 134 13.29 31.07 -3.61
N GLU A 135 14.46 31.14 -2.97
CA GLU A 135 15.72 30.62 -3.46
C GLU A 135 15.46 29.13 -3.71
N SER A 136 15.02 28.83 -4.92
CA SER A 136 14.57 27.50 -5.29
C SER A 136 15.83 26.69 -5.49
N ASP A 137 16.27 26.04 -4.41
CA ASP A 137 17.34 25.05 -4.38
C ASP A 137 16.88 23.79 -5.12
N TRP A 138 16.69 23.91 -6.42
CA TRP A 138 16.25 22.83 -7.31
C TRP A 138 17.27 21.69 -7.27
N MET A 139 18.56 22.02 -7.22
CA MET A 139 19.65 21.04 -7.18
C MET A 139 19.60 20.24 -5.88
N GLY A 140 19.49 20.90 -4.74
CA GLY A 140 19.35 20.20 -3.46
C GLY A 140 18.00 19.49 -3.34
N SER A 141 16.93 19.98 -3.94
CA SER A 141 15.64 19.27 -3.98
C SER A 141 15.73 17.97 -4.79
N MET A 142 16.41 18.00 -5.94
CA MET A 142 16.67 16.82 -6.78
C MET A 142 17.59 15.83 -6.07
N LEU A 143 18.68 16.33 -5.47
CA LEU A 143 19.60 15.48 -4.71
C LEU A 143 18.91 14.84 -3.50
N ARG A 144 18.09 15.60 -2.77
CA ARG A 144 17.26 15.08 -1.67
C ARG A 144 16.23 14.07 -2.15
N SER A 145 15.67 14.22 -3.35
CA SER A 145 14.75 13.23 -3.93
C SER A 145 15.49 11.93 -4.29
N VAL A 146 16.66 12.00 -4.91
CA VAL A 146 17.46 10.81 -5.27
C VAL A 146 17.97 10.10 -4.02
N VAL A 147 18.51 10.85 -3.06
CA VAL A 147 18.97 10.30 -1.78
C VAL A 147 17.77 9.76 -0.98
N GLY A 148 16.64 10.46 -0.99
CA GLY A 148 15.40 10.02 -0.34
C GLY A 148 14.84 8.74 -0.94
N ALA A 149 14.87 8.58 -2.26
CA ALA A 149 14.45 7.35 -2.94
C ALA A 149 15.40 6.18 -2.66
N GLY A 150 16.70 6.43 -2.55
CA GLY A 150 17.70 5.41 -2.21
C GLY A 150 17.69 5.00 -0.73
N LEU A 151 17.27 5.92 0.16
CA LEU A 151 17.13 5.70 1.60
C LEU A 151 15.70 5.35 2.03
N ALA A 152 14.75 5.32 1.09
CA ALA A 152 13.40 4.86 1.35
C ALA A 152 13.46 3.37 1.70
N GLU A 153 13.61 3.10 2.99
CA GLU A 153 13.33 1.80 3.57
C GLU A 153 11.91 1.46 3.14
N GLN A 154 11.74 0.38 2.38
CA GLN A 154 10.41 -0.08 1.99
C GLN A 154 9.58 -0.18 3.27
N ALA A 155 8.56 0.68 3.40
CA ALA A 155 7.74 0.77 4.58
C ALA A 155 7.05 -0.57 4.78
N THR A 156 7.71 -1.45 5.53
CA THR A 156 7.20 -2.75 5.92
C THR A 156 6.23 -2.42 7.05
N PRO A 157 4.90 -2.55 6.85
CA PRO A 157 3.94 -2.11 7.84
C PRO A 157 4.17 -2.89 9.14
N ALA A 158 4.51 -2.16 10.21
CA ALA A 158 4.79 -2.73 11.50
C ALA A 158 3.56 -3.49 12.02
N THR A 159 3.69 -4.81 12.10
CA THR A 159 2.75 -5.74 12.70
C THR A 159 2.73 -5.54 14.22
N LYS A 160 1.56 -5.24 14.78
CA LYS A 160 1.28 -5.31 16.23
C LYS A 160 0.41 -6.53 16.52
#